data_AF-A0A7C7XRN6-F1
#
_entry.id   AF-A0A7C7XRN6-F1
#
_cell.length_a   1.000
_cell.length_b   1.000
_cell.length_c   1.000
_cell.angle_alpha   90.00
_cell.angle_beta   90.00
_cell.angle_gamma   90.00
#
_symmetry.space_group_name_H-M   'P 1'
#
loop_
_entity.id
_entity.type
_entity.pdbx_description
1 polymer ?
#
loop_
_entity_poly.entity_id
_entity_poly.type
_entity_poly.pdbx_seq_one_letter_code
_entity_poly.pdbx_strand_id
1 'polypeptide(L)'
;MTLMSQLEDLEAMIVKGRVPGTARTLVNLEKITTLITDMKSEMPTQMNEAEGVVRQKDAIIKQAELEARRIRAYADEEATTIRQLAEEQSNTLLTSSQEEAHRMVQETEITRVANEKAAETNGDAQKRASKLIDDAENSVNGILKEAETSAVARRKGADNYAREVLFTLEERIADTLGQVRGGIDLLDARPTAAVAD
;
A
#
# COMPACT_ATOMS: atom_id res chain seq x y z
N MET A 1 -45.67 55.15 -46.67
CA MET A 1 -44.41 55.31 -47.41
C MET A 1 -43.30 55.36 -46.37
N THR A 2 -42.12 54.82 -46.66
CA THR A 2 -40.97 54.99 -45.76
C THR A 2 -40.30 56.34 -46.07
N LEU A 3 -39.55 56.89 -45.12
CA LEU A 3 -38.77 58.11 -45.38
C LEU A 3 -37.79 57.90 -46.54
N MET A 4 -37.30 56.66 -46.71
CA MET A 4 -36.51 56.24 -47.87
C MET A 4 -37.28 56.35 -49.19
N SER A 5 -38.53 55.89 -49.26
CA SER A 5 -39.32 56.04 -50.50
C SER A 5 -39.61 57.50 -50.83
N GLN A 6 -39.84 58.36 -49.83
CA GLN A 6 -40.02 59.80 -50.04
C GLN A 6 -38.73 60.48 -50.53
N LEU A 7 -37.57 60.04 -50.02
CA LEU A 7 -36.27 60.53 -50.46
C LEU A 7 -35.96 60.09 -51.91
N GLU A 8 -36.23 58.84 -52.25
CA GLU A 8 -36.09 58.29 -53.61
C GLU A 8 -37.01 59.02 -54.60
N ASP A 9 -38.25 59.33 -54.19
CA ASP A 9 -39.19 60.11 -55.00
C ASP A 9 -38.70 61.55 -55.20
N LEU A 10 -38.14 62.18 -54.16
CA LEU A 10 -37.53 63.51 -54.24
C LEU A 10 -36.31 63.49 -55.20
N GLU A 11 -35.46 62.49 -55.09
CA GLU A 11 -34.30 62.29 -55.98
C GLU A 11 -34.76 62.09 -57.43
N ALA A 12 -35.76 61.25 -57.67
CA ALA A 12 -36.32 61.01 -58.99
C ALA A 12 -36.93 62.27 -59.62
N MET A 13 -37.59 63.12 -58.82
CA MET A 13 -38.09 64.42 -59.27
C MET A 13 -36.96 65.37 -59.69
N ILE A 14 -35.83 65.35 -58.96
CA ILE A 14 -34.66 66.17 -59.27
C ILE A 14 -33.95 65.69 -60.55
N VAL A 15 -33.86 64.36 -60.76
CA VAL A 15 -33.22 63.80 -61.96
C VAL A 15 -34.05 64.05 -63.22
N LYS A 16 -35.39 63.86 -63.15
CA LYS A 16 -36.30 64.02 -64.29
C LYS A 16 -36.44 65.47 -64.76
N GLY A 17 -36.23 66.44 -63.86
CA GLY A 17 -36.33 67.87 -64.17
C GLY A 17 -35.08 68.51 -64.79
N ARG A 18 -34.01 67.74 -65.04
CA ARG A 18 -32.71 68.27 -65.48
C ARG A 18 -32.81 68.94 -66.86
N VAL A 19 -32.32 70.17 -66.97
CA VAL A 19 -32.38 70.94 -68.22
C VAL A 19 -31.10 70.69 -69.04
N PRO A 20 -31.21 70.16 -70.28
CA PRO A 20 -30.05 69.84 -71.13
C PRO A 20 -29.12 71.04 -71.35
N GLY A 21 -27.81 70.82 -71.27
CA GLY A 21 -26.80 71.87 -71.48
C GLY A 21 -26.62 72.84 -70.31
N THR A 22 -27.34 72.65 -69.19
CA THR A 22 -27.16 73.46 -67.97
C THR A 22 -27.01 72.56 -66.73
N ALA A 23 -26.43 73.11 -65.67
CA ALA A 23 -26.39 72.44 -64.36
C ALA A 23 -27.67 72.70 -63.53
N ARG A 24 -28.79 73.06 -64.17
CA ARG A 24 -30.05 73.43 -63.48
C ARG A 24 -31.12 72.35 -63.66
N THR A 25 -31.98 72.25 -62.66
CA THR A 25 -33.14 71.36 -62.64
C THR A 25 -34.41 72.18 -62.46
N LEU A 26 -35.43 71.94 -63.28
CA LEU A 26 -36.75 72.52 -63.14
C LEU A 26 -37.58 71.64 -62.20
N VAL A 27 -38.10 72.23 -61.12
CA VAL A 27 -38.87 71.51 -60.11
C VAL A 27 -40.21 72.20 -59.84
N ASN A 28 -41.22 71.40 -59.50
CA ASN A 28 -42.48 71.92 -58.97
C ASN A 28 -42.30 72.23 -57.48
N LEU A 29 -42.23 73.53 -57.17
CA LEU A 29 -41.97 74.01 -55.80
C LEU A 29 -43.02 73.53 -54.79
N GLU A 30 -44.30 73.51 -55.19
CA GLU A 30 -45.41 73.09 -54.32
C GLU A 30 -45.27 71.61 -53.95
N LYS A 31 -45.07 70.74 -54.94
CA LYS A 31 -44.89 69.29 -54.73
C LYS A 31 -43.66 68.96 -53.88
N ILE A 32 -42.53 69.62 -54.13
CA ILE A 32 -41.30 69.41 -53.34
C ILE A 32 -41.46 69.93 -51.91
N THR A 33 -42.11 71.08 -51.72
CA THR A 33 -42.30 71.65 -50.38
C THR A 33 -43.21 70.77 -49.53
N THR A 34 -44.27 70.20 -50.10
CA THR A 34 -45.13 69.23 -49.42
C THR A 34 -44.34 67.98 -49.04
N LEU A 35 -43.59 67.38 -49.98
CA LEU A 35 -42.80 66.18 -49.71
C LEU A 35 -41.74 66.40 -48.61
N ILE A 36 -41.06 67.56 -48.60
CA ILE A 36 -40.11 67.94 -47.55
C ILE A 36 -40.80 68.15 -46.20
N THR A 37 -42.01 68.72 -46.20
CA THR A 37 -42.78 68.96 -44.97
C THR A 37 -43.28 67.66 -44.37
N ASP A 38 -43.77 66.75 -45.20
CA ASP A 38 -44.20 65.41 -44.81
C ASP A 38 -43.00 64.63 -44.23
N MET A 39 -41.86 64.62 -44.93
CA MET A 39 -40.61 64.04 -44.43
C MET A 39 -40.18 64.64 -43.08
N LYS A 40 -40.23 65.98 -42.94
CA LYS A 40 -39.86 66.65 -41.67
C LYS A 40 -40.81 66.29 -40.52
N SER A 41 -42.07 66.01 -40.81
CA SER A 41 -43.06 65.60 -39.81
C SER A 41 -42.91 64.14 -39.39
N GLU A 42 -42.53 63.25 -40.33
CA GLU A 42 -42.39 61.81 -40.11
C GLU A 42 -40.98 61.39 -39.63
N MET A 43 -39.95 62.21 -39.85
CA MET A 43 -38.57 61.88 -39.46
C MET A 43 -38.39 61.73 -37.93
N PRO A 44 -38.92 62.63 -37.07
CA PRO A 44 -38.77 62.48 -35.62
C PRO A 44 -39.45 61.21 -35.08
N THR A 45 -40.61 60.83 -35.63
CA THR A 45 -41.32 59.62 -35.20
C THR A 45 -40.54 58.38 -35.59
N GLN A 46 -40.05 58.29 -36.83
CA GLN A 46 -39.23 57.15 -37.27
C GLN A 46 -37.89 57.04 -36.53
N MET A 47 -37.24 58.18 -36.19
CA MET A 47 -36.02 58.18 -35.38
C MET A 47 -36.30 57.68 -33.95
N ASN A 48 -37.40 58.12 -33.33
CA ASN A 48 -37.79 57.65 -31.99
C ASN A 48 -38.13 56.16 -31.99
N GLU A 49 -38.81 55.66 -33.03
CA GLU A 49 -39.09 54.23 -33.21
C GLU A 49 -37.80 53.42 -33.36
N ALA A 50 -36.86 53.90 -34.19
CA ALA A 50 -35.56 53.25 -34.37
C ALA A 50 -34.75 53.21 -33.06
N GLU A 51 -34.71 54.30 -32.31
CA GLU A 51 -34.08 54.34 -30.99
C GLU A 51 -34.77 53.42 -29.98
N GLY A 52 -36.10 53.30 -30.05
CA GLY A 52 -36.88 52.33 -29.27
C GLY A 52 -36.46 50.89 -29.58
N VAL A 53 -36.34 50.54 -30.85
CA VAL A 53 -35.89 49.21 -31.30
C VAL A 53 -34.46 48.93 -30.85
N VAL A 54 -33.55 49.91 -30.93
CA VAL A 54 -32.16 49.75 -30.45
C VAL A 54 -32.15 49.50 -28.94
N ARG A 55 -32.85 50.32 -28.16
CA ARG A 55 -32.95 50.12 -26.70
C ARG A 55 -33.56 48.77 -26.33
N GLN A 56 -34.58 48.33 -27.06
CA GLN A 56 -35.19 47.02 -26.85
C GLN A 56 -34.19 45.89 -27.17
N LYS A 57 -33.43 45.99 -28.27
CA LYS A 57 -32.39 45.02 -28.62
C LYS A 57 -31.29 44.95 -27.58
N ASP A 58 -30.82 46.10 -27.08
CA ASP A 58 -29.81 46.14 -26.02
C ASP A 58 -30.31 45.48 -24.73
N ALA A 59 -31.58 45.69 -24.38
CA ALA A 59 -32.21 45.03 -23.24
C ALA A 59 -32.29 43.51 -23.43
N ILE A 60 -32.68 43.05 -24.62
CA ILE A 60 -32.73 41.61 -24.95
C ILE A 60 -31.34 40.98 -24.88
N ILE A 61 -30.31 41.64 -25.44
CA ILE A 61 -28.93 41.14 -25.41
C ILE A 61 -28.44 41.01 -23.96
N LYS A 62 -28.62 42.06 -23.15
CA LYS A 62 -28.23 42.02 -21.73
C LYS A 62 -28.94 40.91 -20.95
N GLN A 63 -30.22 40.73 -21.21
CA GLN A 63 -31.00 39.64 -20.59
C GLN A 63 -30.48 38.27 -21.04
N ALA A 64 -30.22 38.08 -22.34
CA ALA A 64 -29.68 36.84 -22.89
C ALA A 64 -28.28 36.53 -22.32
N GLU A 65 -27.42 37.54 -22.15
CA GLU A 65 -26.10 37.38 -21.55
C GLU A 65 -26.15 37.03 -20.06
N LEU A 66 -27.10 37.59 -19.32
CA LEU A 66 -27.34 37.23 -17.91
C LEU A 66 -27.82 35.79 -17.80
N GLU A 67 -28.78 35.41 -18.65
CA GLU A 67 -29.33 34.05 -18.65
C GLU A 67 -28.28 33.02 -19.08
N ALA A 68 -27.50 33.31 -20.13
CA ALA A 68 -26.40 32.44 -20.56
C ALA A 68 -25.32 32.29 -19.48
N ARG A 69 -25.06 33.34 -18.69
CA ARG A 69 -24.15 33.24 -17.52
C ARG A 69 -24.74 32.36 -16.43
N ARG A 70 -26.04 32.49 -16.13
CA ARG A 70 -26.72 31.63 -15.16
C ARG A 70 -26.70 30.17 -15.56
N ILE A 71 -27.03 29.86 -16.82
CA ILE A 71 -27.03 28.50 -17.35
C ILE A 71 -25.64 27.88 -17.23
N ARG A 72 -24.59 28.62 -17.58
CA ARG A 72 -23.21 28.13 -17.45
C ARG A 72 -22.81 27.88 -16.01
N ALA A 73 -23.10 28.80 -15.10
CA ALA A 73 -22.80 28.63 -13.68
C ALA A 73 -23.51 27.40 -13.09
N TYR A 74 -24.79 27.23 -13.42
CA TYR A 74 -25.56 26.05 -13.00
C TYR A 74 -24.99 24.76 -13.57
N ALA A 75 -24.65 24.74 -14.87
CA ALA A 75 -24.04 23.57 -15.51
C ALA A 75 -22.67 23.22 -14.91
N ASP A 76 -21.86 24.22 -14.55
CA ASP A 76 -20.57 24.00 -13.89
C ASP A 76 -20.76 23.41 -12.49
N GLU A 77 -21.74 23.90 -11.72
CA GLU A 77 -22.08 23.38 -10.38
C GLU A 77 -22.60 21.94 -10.46
N GLU A 78 -23.54 21.65 -11.36
CA GLU A 78 -24.00 20.27 -11.61
C GLU A 78 -22.85 19.37 -12.03
N ALA A 79 -21.98 19.82 -12.94
CA ALA A 79 -20.84 19.03 -13.40
C ALA A 79 -19.85 18.75 -12.25
N THR A 80 -19.63 19.70 -11.33
CA THR A 80 -18.81 19.46 -10.14
C THR A 80 -19.44 18.41 -9.23
N THR A 81 -20.75 18.49 -9.01
CA THR A 81 -21.50 17.56 -8.17
C THR A 81 -21.48 16.14 -8.76
N ILE A 82 -21.71 16.02 -10.07
CA ILE A 82 -21.65 14.73 -10.78
C ILE A 82 -20.25 14.13 -10.69
N ARG A 83 -19.19 14.93 -10.86
CA ARG A 83 -17.81 14.43 -10.73
C ARG A 83 -17.50 13.94 -9.32
N GLN A 84 -17.89 14.70 -8.29
CA GLN A 84 -17.69 14.31 -6.89
C GLN A 84 -18.43 13.02 -6.56
N LEU A 85 -19.70 12.92 -6.96
CA LEU A 85 -20.50 11.71 -6.77
C LEU A 85 -19.89 10.51 -7.50
N ALA A 86 -19.46 10.70 -8.75
CA ALA A 86 -18.83 9.64 -9.53
C ALA A 86 -17.50 9.17 -8.90
N GLU A 87 -16.71 10.09 -8.34
CA GLU A 87 -15.46 9.76 -7.66
C GLU A 87 -15.72 8.99 -6.35
N GLU A 88 -16.69 9.42 -5.56
CA GLU A 88 -17.12 8.70 -4.35
C GLU A 88 -17.63 7.29 -4.68
N GLN A 89 -18.52 7.19 -5.67
CA GLN A 89 -19.05 5.91 -6.16
C GLN A 89 -17.95 5.01 -6.72
N SER A 90 -16.99 5.56 -7.46
CA SER A 90 -15.86 4.79 -7.98
C SER A 90 -14.98 4.27 -6.84
N ASN A 91 -14.70 5.09 -5.83
CA ASN A 91 -13.85 4.69 -4.70
C ASN A 91 -14.51 3.60 -3.86
N THR A 92 -15.80 3.73 -3.60
CA THR A 92 -16.58 2.70 -2.89
C THR A 92 -16.64 1.39 -3.68
N LEU A 93 -16.90 1.46 -4.99
CA LEU A 93 -16.92 0.28 -5.86
C LEU A 93 -15.55 -0.41 -5.91
N LEU A 94 -14.45 0.34 -6.06
CA LEU A 94 -13.10 -0.22 -6.05
C LEU A 94 -12.79 -0.94 -4.74
N THR A 95 -13.18 -0.33 -3.61
CA THR A 95 -12.97 -0.93 -2.28
C THR A 95 -13.77 -2.23 -2.14
N SER A 96 -15.07 -2.21 -2.47
CA SER A 96 -15.91 -3.42 -2.38
C SER A 96 -15.45 -4.52 -3.35
N SER A 97 -15.05 -4.16 -4.57
CA SER A 97 -14.54 -5.12 -5.55
C SER A 97 -13.22 -5.75 -5.10
N GLN A 98 -12.33 -4.98 -4.45
CA GLN A 98 -11.09 -5.52 -3.88
C GLN A 98 -11.39 -6.52 -2.75
N GLU A 99 -12.30 -6.17 -1.84
CA GLU A 99 -12.71 -7.08 -0.76
C GLU A 99 -13.34 -8.37 -1.30
N GLU A 100 -14.23 -8.27 -2.28
CA GLU A 100 -14.83 -9.42 -2.94
C GLU A 100 -13.79 -10.28 -3.66
N ALA A 101 -12.85 -9.66 -4.39
CA ALA A 101 -11.76 -10.37 -5.06
C ALA A 101 -10.87 -11.11 -4.05
N HIS A 102 -10.53 -10.47 -2.93
CA HIS A 102 -9.79 -11.11 -1.86
C HIS A 102 -10.56 -12.30 -1.27
N ARG A 103 -11.87 -12.14 -1.04
CA ARG A 103 -12.71 -13.23 -0.55
C ARG A 103 -12.78 -14.39 -1.55
N MET A 104 -13.02 -14.11 -2.83
CA MET A 104 -13.04 -15.15 -3.88
C MET A 104 -11.72 -15.90 -3.96
N VAL A 105 -10.59 -15.20 -3.84
CA VAL A 105 -9.25 -15.84 -3.82
C VAL A 105 -9.08 -16.70 -2.57
N GLN A 106 -9.45 -16.20 -1.39
CA GLN A 106 -9.35 -16.96 -0.14
C GLN A 106 -10.27 -18.19 -0.12
N GLU A 107 -11.45 -18.08 -0.71
CA GLU A 107 -12.43 -19.16 -0.87
C GLU A 107 -12.05 -20.17 -1.95
N THR A 108 -11.02 -19.90 -2.77
CA THR A 108 -10.60 -20.90 -3.74
C THR A 108 -10.17 -22.19 -3.04
N GLU A 109 -10.59 -23.31 -3.62
CA GLU A 109 -10.23 -24.63 -3.11
C GLU A 109 -8.71 -24.80 -2.98
N ILE A 110 -7.94 -24.15 -3.86
CA ILE A 110 -6.48 -24.18 -3.86
C ILE A 110 -5.91 -23.52 -2.60
N THR A 111 -6.36 -22.31 -2.22
CA THR A 111 -5.86 -21.64 -1.00
C THR A 111 -6.27 -22.38 0.24
N ARG A 112 -7.51 -22.90 0.29
CA ARG A 112 -7.99 -23.72 1.40
C ARG A 112 -7.15 -24.98 1.56
N VAL A 113 -6.99 -25.77 0.49
CA VAL A 113 -6.21 -27.01 0.50
C VAL A 113 -4.73 -26.74 0.78
N ALA A 114 -4.15 -25.65 0.24
CA ALA A 114 -2.78 -25.27 0.55
C ALA A 114 -2.58 -24.96 2.04
N ASN A 115 -3.51 -24.23 2.66
CA ASN A 115 -3.47 -23.94 4.10
C ASN A 115 -3.67 -25.20 4.95
N GLU A 116 -4.60 -26.07 4.58
CA GLU A 116 -4.79 -27.37 5.25
C GLU A 116 -3.54 -28.23 5.15
N LYS A 117 -2.91 -28.29 3.98
CA LYS A 117 -1.69 -29.09 3.78
C LYS A 117 -0.48 -28.50 4.52
N ALA A 118 -0.38 -27.18 4.59
CA ALA A 118 0.64 -26.49 5.37
C ALA A 118 0.47 -26.79 6.87
N ALA A 119 -0.76 -26.74 7.38
CA ALA A 119 -1.07 -27.06 8.77
C ALA A 119 -0.75 -28.53 9.10
N GLU A 120 -1.11 -29.46 8.22
CA GLU A 120 -0.79 -30.89 8.35
C GLU A 120 0.73 -31.11 8.39
N THR A 121 1.46 -30.51 7.46
CA THR A 121 2.94 -30.64 7.38
C THR A 121 3.61 -30.11 8.64
N ASN A 122 3.14 -28.97 9.16
CA ASN A 122 3.64 -28.43 10.42
C ASN A 122 3.34 -29.34 11.62
N GLY A 123 2.13 -29.89 11.69
CA GLY A 123 1.76 -30.83 12.74
C GLY A 123 2.60 -32.11 12.70
N ASP A 124 2.87 -32.64 11.52
CA ASP A 124 3.73 -33.81 11.33
C ASP A 124 5.18 -33.52 11.68
N ALA A 125 5.69 -32.35 11.28
CA ALA A 125 7.04 -31.91 11.64
C ALA A 125 7.20 -31.79 13.17
N GLN A 126 6.23 -31.21 13.86
CA GLN A 126 6.22 -31.10 15.32
C GLN A 126 6.20 -32.47 16.01
N LYS A 127 5.35 -33.39 15.55
CA LYS A 127 5.31 -34.77 16.08
C LYS A 127 6.64 -35.49 15.90
N ARG A 128 7.26 -35.38 14.71
CA ARG A 128 8.57 -35.97 14.44
C ARG A 128 9.67 -35.38 15.31
N ALA A 129 9.64 -34.05 15.50
CA ALA A 129 10.59 -33.37 16.36
C ALA A 129 10.46 -33.82 17.83
N SER A 130 9.23 -33.90 18.35
CA SER A 130 8.98 -34.40 19.72
C SER A 130 9.50 -35.82 19.88
N LYS A 131 9.17 -36.71 18.95
CA LYS A 131 9.64 -38.10 19.01
C LYS A 131 11.16 -38.22 18.98
N LEU A 132 11.83 -37.41 18.16
CA LEU A 132 13.29 -37.38 18.09
C LEU A 132 13.90 -36.96 19.43
N ILE A 133 13.30 -35.99 20.11
CA ILE A 133 13.74 -35.53 21.44
C ILE A 133 13.54 -36.67 22.45
N ASP A 134 12.37 -37.30 22.47
CA ASP A 134 12.07 -38.42 23.39
C ASP A 134 13.03 -39.60 23.18
N ASP A 135 13.29 -39.96 21.92
CA ASP A 135 14.22 -41.03 21.56
C ASP A 135 15.66 -40.70 21.98
N ALA A 136 16.08 -39.44 21.80
CA ALA A 136 17.39 -38.95 22.23
C ALA A 136 17.54 -38.97 23.76
N GLU A 137 16.53 -38.51 24.51
CA GLU A 137 16.53 -38.54 25.98
C GLU A 137 16.64 -39.97 26.50
N ASN A 138 15.88 -40.91 25.93
CA ASN A 138 15.94 -42.32 26.30
C ASN A 138 17.33 -42.93 26.02
N SER A 139 17.93 -42.60 24.87
CA SER A 139 19.28 -43.07 24.53
C SER A 139 20.33 -42.52 25.48
N VAL A 140 20.29 -41.22 25.79
CA VAL A 140 21.20 -40.57 26.73
C VAL A 140 21.09 -41.19 28.13
N ASN A 141 19.87 -41.39 28.62
CA ASN A 141 19.65 -42.02 29.93
C ASN A 141 20.18 -43.47 29.97
N GLY A 142 20.03 -44.21 28.87
CA GLY A 142 20.61 -45.55 28.72
C GLY A 142 22.14 -45.56 28.80
N ILE A 143 22.79 -44.69 28.02
CA ILE A 143 24.24 -44.54 28.02
C ILE A 143 24.75 -44.14 29.41
N LEU A 144 24.08 -43.21 30.08
CA LEU A 144 24.49 -42.73 31.41
C LEU A 144 24.41 -43.85 32.45
N LYS A 145 23.33 -44.65 32.44
CA LYS A 145 23.16 -45.81 33.32
C LYS A 145 24.21 -46.90 33.07
N GLU A 146 24.53 -47.17 31.81
CA GLU A 146 25.57 -48.15 31.44
C GLU A 146 26.96 -47.66 31.86
N ALA A 147 27.24 -46.37 31.66
CA ALA A 147 28.49 -45.73 32.09
C ALA A 147 28.66 -45.78 33.61
N GLU A 148 27.60 -45.49 34.38
CA GLU A 148 27.60 -45.61 35.84
C GLU A 148 27.87 -47.04 36.29
N THR A 149 27.16 -48.01 35.70
CA THR A 149 27.34 -49.43 36.02
C THR A 149 28.78 -49.89 35.76
N SER A 150 29.33 -49.50 34.60
CA SER A 150 30.72 -49.78 34.22
C SER A 150 31.73 -49.11 35.14
N ALA A 151 31.49 -47.86 35.54
CA ALA A 151 32.35 -47.12 36.46
C ALA A 151 32.38 -47.79 37.85
N VAL A 152 31.22 -48.19 38.37
CA VAL A 152 31.11 -48.91 39.65
C VAL A 152 31.83 -50.27 39.58
N ALA A 153 31.63 -51.02 38.49
CA ALA A 153 32.30 -52.30 38.28
C ALA A 153 33.84 -52.14 38.21
N ARG A 154 34.33 -51.15 37.46
CA ARG A 154 35.77 -50.83 37.38
C ARG A 154 36.34 -50.43 38.74
N ARG A 155 35.64 -49.57 39.50
CA ARG A 155 36.08 -49.15 40.84
C ARG A 155 36.21 -50.35 41.78
N LYS A 156 35.17 -51.20 41.83
CA LYS A 156 35.20 -52.41 42.66
C LYS A 156 36.31 -53.39 42.24
N GLY A 157 36.53 -53.56 40.93
CA GLY A 157 37.63 -54.37 40.42
C GLY A 157 39.01 -53.83 40.82
N ALA A 158 39.22 -52.52 40.70
CA ALA A 158 40.44 -51.85 41.12
C ALA A 158 40.68 -51.96 42.64
N ASP A 159 39.64 -51.78 43.45
CA ASP A 159 39.71 -51.92 44.91
C ASP A 159 40.10 -53.35 45.32
N ASN A 160 39.54 -54.35 44.62
CA ASN A 160 39.87 -55.76 44.87
C ASN A 160 41.31 -56.08 44.47
N TYR A 161 41.76 -55.61 43.30
CA TYR A 161 43.14 -55.77 42.86
C TYR A 161 44.14 -55.10 43.82
N ALA A 162 43.84 -53.88 44.27
CA ALA A 162 44.66 -53.18 45.25
C ALA A 162 44.77 -53.97 46.56
N ARG A 163 43.66 -54.56 47.03
CA ARG A 163 43.65 -55.42 48.22
C ARG A 163 44.55 -56.65 48.04
N GLU A 164 44.47 -57.32 46.91
CA GLU A 164 45.30 -58.50 46.60
C GLU A 164 46.79 -58.15 46.59
N VAL A 165 47.16 -57.07 45.89
CA VAL A 165 48.54 -56.58 45.85
C VAL A 165 49.06 -56.21 47.24
N LEU A 166 48.23 -55.56 48.07
CA LEU A 166 48.61 -55.21 49.44
C LEU A 166 48.80 -56.45 50.33
N PHE A 167 47.97 -57.48 50.19
CA PHE A 167 48.17 -58.75 50.90
C PHE A 167 49.46 -59.45 50.48
N THR A 168 49.74 -59.52 49.18
CA THR A 168 51.00 -60.10 48.70
C THR A 168 52.22 -59.31 49.19
N LEU A 169 52.10 -57.98 49.25
CA LEU A 169 53.15 -57.13 49.79
C LEU A 169 53.35 -57.37 51.30
N GLU A 170 52.27 -57.52 52.06
CA GLU A 170 52.30 -57.82 53.49
C GLU A 170 52.98 -59.18 53.76
N GLU A 171 52.61 -60.23 53.04
CA GLU A 171 53.22 -61.56 53.15
C GLU A 171 54.73 -61.49 52.91
N ARG A 172 55.14 -60.77 51.86
CA ARG A 172 56.55 -60.60 51.52
C ARG A 172 57.32 -59.77 52.56
N ILE A 173 56.68 -58.77 53.18
CA ILE A 173 57.26 -58.03 54.31
C ILE A 173 57.37 -58.93 55.54
N ALA A 174 56.39 -59.78 55.82
CA ALA A 174 56.45 -60.72 56.95
C ALA A 174 57.58 -61.73 56.79
N ASP A 175 57.77 -62.27 55.58
CA ASP A 175 58.87 -63.18 55.25
C ASP A 175 60.24 -62.52 55.45
N THR A 176 60.41 -61.31 54.89
CA THR A 176 61.66 -60.56 55.03
C THR A 176 61.93 -60.16 56.49
N LEU A 177 60.90 -59.78 57.26
CA LEU A 177 61.01 -59.52 58.69
C LEU A 177 61.39 -60.78 59.47
N GLY A 178 60.82 -61.94 59.10
CA GLY A 178 61.16 -63.24 59.68
C GLY A 178 62.62 -63.62 59.44
N GLN A 179 63.13 -63.39 58.22
CA GLN A 179 64.55 -63.56 57.89
C GLN A 179 65.46 -62.64 58.70
N VAL A 180 65.08 -61.37 58.88
CA VAL A 180 65.82 -60.41 59.70
C VAL A 180 65.85 -60.85 61.17
N ARG A 181 64.71 -61.25 61.74
CA ARG A 181 64.63 -61.75 63.12
C ARG A 181 65.46 -63.02 63.33
N GLY A 182 65.35 -63.99 62.44
CA GLY A 182 66.18 -65.20 62.50
C GLY A 182 67.68 -64.89 62.40
N GLY A 183 68.05 -63.88 61.61
CA GLY A 183 69.43 -63.37 61.54
C GLY A 183 69.90 -62.73 62.85
N ILE A 184 69.05 -61.94 63.53
CA ILE A 184 69.33 -61.36 64.85
C ILE A 184 69.46 -62.48 65.90
N ASP A 185 68.52 -63.41 65.97
CA ASP A 185 68.55 -64.53 66.93
C ASP A 185 69.82 -65.38 66.76
N LEU A 186 70.30 -65.58 65.53
CA LEU A 186 71.56 -66.28 65.24
C LEU A 186 72.79 -65.52 65.77
N LEU A 187 72.76 -64.17 65.73
CA LEU A 187 73.82 -63.33 66.28
C LEU A 187 73.79 -63.32 67.81
N ASP A 188 72.61 -63.26 68.43
CA ASP A 188 72.42 -63.28 69.88
C ASP A 188 72.68 -64.68 70.50
N ALA A 189 72.41 -65.75 69.75
CA ALA A 189 72.67 -67.14 70.18
C ALA A 189 74.13 -67.58 70.01
N ARG A 190 75.01 -66.75 69.43
CA ARG A 190 76.45 -67.00 69.54
C ARG A 190 76.85 -66.82 71.00
N PRO A 191 77.40 -67.85 71.68
CA PRO A 191 78.07 -67.62 72.94
C PRO A 191 79.15 -66.57 72.69
N THR A 192 79.34 -65.64 73.62
CA THR A 192 80.64 -65.02 73.85
C THR A 192 81.63 -66.15 74.17
N ALA A 193 82.07 -66.85 73.14
CA ALA A 193 83.21 -67.73 73.21
C ALA A 193 84.38 -66.82 73.55
N ALA A 194 84.80 -66.94 74.80
CA ALA A 194 85.97 -66.31 75.36
C ALA A 194 87.10 -66.30 74.32
N VAL A 195 87.52 -65.10 73.93
CA VAL A 195 88.91 -64.89 73.55
C VAL A 195 89.66 -64.92 74.88
N ALA A 196 90.21 -66.08 75.18
CA ALA A 196 91.27 -66.20 76.17
C ALA A 196 92.52 -65.50 75.62
N ASP A 197 92.99 -64.50 76.37
CA ASP A 197 94.34 -64.51 76.94
C ASP A 197 94.22 -64.06 78.40
#